data_AF-A0A924DAE9-F1
#
_entry.id   AF-A0A924DAE9-F1
#
_cell.length_a   1.000
_cell.length_b   1.000
_cell.length_c   1.000
_cell.angle_alpha   90.00
_cell.angle_beta   90.00
_cell.angle_gamma   90.00
#
_symmetry.space_group_name_H-M   'P 1'
#
loop_
_entity.id
_entity.type
_entity.pdbx_description
1 polymer ?
#
loop_
_entity_poly.entity_id
_entity_poly.type
_entity_poly.pdbx_seq_one_letter_code
_entity_poly.pdbx_strand_id
1 'polypeptide(L)' 'MLITAPFVAIVTAKNDNVQSGFSRCISQMIAAQLFNERDGKPIKTIYGVSTTGTSWSFMRLVGQTVL' A
#
# COMPACT_ATOMS: atom_id res chain seq x y z
N MET A 1 18.39 9.75 2.59
CA MET A 1 17.72 8.54 3.10
C MET A 1 17.30 7.73 1.89
N LEU A 2 17.75 6.48 1.77
CA LEU A 2 17.34 5.56 0.69
C LEU A 2 16.39 4.54 1.30
N ILE A 3 15.28 4.29 0.62
CA ILE A 3 14.28 3.31 1.02
C ILE A 3 14.63 2.00 0.32
N THR A 4 14.56 0.87 1.04
CA THR A 4 15.01 -0.44 0.53
C THR A 4 13.89 -1.47 0.60
N ALA A 5 13.86 -2.39 -0.37
CA ALA A 5 12.95 -3.53 -0.33
C ALA A 5 13.34 -4.52 0.80
N PRO A 6 12.37 -5.28 1.34
CA PRO A 6 10.98 -5.36 0.87
C PRO A 6 10.05 -4.33 1.54
N PHE A 7 9.22 -3.69 0.73
CA PHE A 7 8.05 -2.95 1.20
C PHE A 7 6.93 -3.92 1.55
N VAL A 8 6.46 -3.92 2.79
CA VAL A 8 5.41 -4.84 3.25
C VAL A 8 4.06 -4.16 3.48
N ALA A 9 4.06 -2.85 3.76
CA ALA A 9 2.86 -2.09 4.07
C ALA A 9 2.93 -0.66 3.53
N ILE A 10 1.77 -0.12 3.16
CA ILE A 10 1.56 1.27 2.73
C ILE A 10 0.49 1.90 3.61
N VAL A 11 0.76 3.12 4.09
CA VAL A 11 -0.17 3.91 4.89
C VAL A 11 -0.44 5.22 4.16
N THR A 12 -1.70 5.52 3.87
CA THR A 12 -2.14 6.82 3.35
C THR A 12 -3.03 7.50 4.37
N ALA A 13 -2.64 8.71 4.77
CA ALA A 13 -3.48 9.59 5.58
C ALA A 13 -4.24 10.61 4.71
N LYS A 14 -5.50 10.86 5.07
CA LYS A 14 -6.40 11.85 4.45
C LYS A 14 -7.14 12.63 5.54
N ASN A 15 -7.59 13.83 5.23
CA ASN A 15 -8.25 14.69 6.22
C ASN A 15 -9.78 14.68 6.09
N ASP A 16 -10.32 14.13 5.02
CA ASP A 16 -11.74 14.18 4.68
C ASP A 16 -12.46 12.86 4.95
N ASN A 17 -12.21 11.84 4.14
CA ASN A 17 -12.83 10.53 4.23
C ASN A 17 -11.82 9.45 3.85
N VAL A 18 -11.99 8.26 4.43
CA VAL A 18 -11.04 7.16 4.24
C VAL A 18 -11.02 6.67 2.79
N GLN A 19 -12.15 6.71 2.08
CA GLN A 19 -12.28 6.21 0.71
C GLN A 19 -11.53 7.10 -0.30
N SER A 20 -11.39 8.40 -0.04
CA SER A 20 -10.62 9.33 -0.88
C SER A 20 -9.13 8.97 -0.94
N GLY A 21 -8.65 8.19 0.05
CA GLY A 21 -7.28 7.69 0.11
C GLY A 21 -7.05 6.38 -0.63
N PHE A 22 -8.09 5.70 -1.10
CA PHE A 22 -7.96 4.36 -1.71
C PHE A 22 -7.13 4.39 -2.99
N SER A 23 -7.40 5.32 -3.90
CA SER A 23 -6.65 5.43 -5.15
C SER A 23 -5.15 5.61 -4.91
N ARG A 24 -4.77 6.56 -4.03
CA ARG A 24 -3.37 6.80 -3.65
C ARG A 24 -2.74 5.57 -2.97
N CYS A 25 -3.44 4.97 -2.00
CA CYS A 25 -2.93 3.81 -1.28
C CYS A 25 -2.69 2.63 -2.22
N ILE A 26 -3.67 2.29 -3.07
CA ILE A 26 -3.57 1.17 -4.01
C ILE A 26 -2.46 1.42 -5.04
N SER A 27 -2.35 2.63 -5.59
CA SER A 27 -1.26 2.96 -6.53
C SER A 27 0.12 2.79 -5.88
N GLN A 28 0.28 3.19 -4.62
CA GLN A 28 1.52 2.99 -3.88
C GLN A 28 1.79 1.51 -3.56
N MET A 29 0.75 0.72 -3.28
CA MET A 29 0.87 -0.73 -3.08
C MET A 29 1.36 -1.44 -4.34
N ILE A 30 0.83 -1.06 -5.51
CA ILE A 30 1.29 -1.56 -6.81
C ILE A 30 2.75 -1.14 -7.04
N ALA A 31 3.11 0.12 -6.77
CA ALA A 31 4.49 0.58 -6.88
C ALA A 31 5.44 -0.20 -5.96
N ALA A 32 5.02 -0.51 -4.73
CA ALA A 32 5.78 -1.31 -3.78
C ALA A 32 5.99 -2.75 -4.27
N GLN A 33 4.95 -3.40 -4.81
CA GLN A 33 5.07 -4.72 -5.44
C GLN A 33 6.11 -4.71 -6.57
N LEU A 34 5.99 -3.77 -7.51
CA LEU A 34 6.92 -3.63 -8.63
C LEU A 34 8.36 -3.34 -8.17
N PHE A 35 8.53 -2.51 -7.14
CA PHE A 35 9.85 -2.22 -6.58
C PHE A 35 10.49 -3.47 -5.96
N ASN A 36 9.72 -4.21 -5.15
CA ASN A 36 10.16 -5.45 -4.53
C ASN A 36 10.57 -6.51 -5.55
N GLU A 37 9.79 -6.66 -6.63
CA GLU A 37 10.12 -7.55 -7.74
C GLU A 37 11.42 -7.15 -8.44
N ARG A 38 11.61 -5.86 -8.71
CA ARG A 38 12.84 -5.33 -9.35
C ARG A 38 14.08 -5.47 -8.48
N ASP A 39 13.95 -5.41 -7.16
CA ASP A 39 15.05 -5.61 -6.20
C ASP A 39 15.32 -7.10 -5.88
N GLY A 40 14.63 -8.03 -6.56
CA GLY A 40 14.80 -9.47 -6.36
C GLY A 40 14.23 -9.99 -5.04
N LYS A 41 13.35 -9.24 -4.38
CA LYS A 41 12.71 -9.59 -3.10
C LYS A 41 11.18 -9.64 -3.24
N PRO A 42 10.63 -10.46 -4.14
CA PRO A 42 9.19 -10.52 -4.36
C PRO A 42 8.48 -10.97 -3.07
N ILE A 43 7.38 -10.31 -2.74
CA ILE A 43 6.50 -10.75 -1.65
C ILE A 43 5.08 -10.92 -2.18
N LYS A 44 4.38 -11.92 -1.65
CA LYS A 44 3.05 -12.32 -2.14
C LYS A 44 1.97 -11.28 -1.85
N THR A 45 2.14 -10.48 -0.81
CA THR A 45 1.09 -9.59 -0.31
C THR A 45 1.68 -8.28 0.17
N ILE A 46 1.11 -7.17 -0.32
CA ILE A 46 1.36 -5.82 0.21
C ILE A 46 0.14 -5.43 1.02
N TYR A 47 0.33 -5.03 2.27
CA TYR A 47 -0.76 -4.52 3.10
C TYR A 47 -0.94 -3.02 2.86
N GLY A 48 -2.17 -2.56 2.92
CA GLY A 48 -2.55 -1.16 2.69
C GLY A 48 -3.46 -0.70 3.79
N VAL A 49 -3.35 0.57 4.15
CA VAL A 49 -4.34 1.23 5.00
C VAL A 49 -4.56 2.65 4.52
N SER A 50 -5.82 3.03 4.44
CA SER A 50 -6.23 4.42 4.33
C SER A 50 -6.81 4.85 5.67
N THR A 51 -6.44 6.04 6.16
CA THR A 51 -6.89 6.52 7.47
C THR A 51 -7.14 8.03 7.49
N THR A 52 -8.09 8.45 8.32
CA THR A 52 -8.26 9.86 8.73
C THR A 52 -7.67 10.18 10.10
N GLY A 53 -6.89 9.26 10.68
CA GLY A 53 -6.43 9.30 12.06
C GLY A 53 -7.45 8.75 13.05
N THR A 54 -8.74 8.93 12.79
CA THR A 54 -9.84 8.40 13.63
C THR A 54 -10.59 7.23 13.01
N SER A 55 -10.61 7.13 11.68
CA SER A 55 -11.19 6.00 10.94
C SER A 55 -10.11 5.32 10.10
N TRP A 56 -10.21 3.99 9.97
CA TRP A 56 -9.19 3.14 9.37
C TRP A 56 -9.86 2.12 8.43
N SER A 57 -9.37 2.02 7.20
CA SER A 57 -9.77 0.97 6.26
C SER A 57 -8.54 0.23 5.78
N PHE A 58 -8.50 -1.06 6.09
CA PHE A 58 -7.41 -1.95 5.77
C PHE A 58 -7.67 -2.68 4.46
N MET A 59 -6.60 -2.94 3.72
CA MET A 59 -6.62 -3.56 2.40
C MET A 59 -5.41 -4.49 2.26
N ARG A 60 -5.48 -5.44 1.33
CA ARG A 60 -4.31 -6.21 0.88
C ARG A 60 -4.29 -6.35 -0.64
N LEU A 61 -3.14 -6.14 -1.25
CA LEU A 61 -2.89 -6.43 -2.66
C LEU A 61 -2.27 -7.82 -2.77
N VAL A 62 -2.97 -8.72 -3.45
CA VAL A 62 -2.53 -10.09 -3.75
C VAL A 62 -2.56 -10.28 -5.26
N GLY A 63 -1.39 -10.43 -5.88
CA GLY A 63 -1.28 -10.41 -7.34
C GLY A 63 -1.79 -9.07 -7.90
N GLN A 64 -2.91 -9.10 -8.62
CA GLN A 64 -3.56 -7.92 -9.20
C GLN A 64 -4.90 -7.58 -8.52
N THR A 65 -5.23 -8.24 -7.40
CA THR A 65 -6.50 -8.06 -6.69
C THR A 65 -6.28 -7.35 -5.37
N VAL A 66 -7.05 -6.31 -5.12
CA VAL A 66 -7.15 -5.65 -3.81
C VAL A 66 -8.36 -6.20 -3.07
N LEU A 67 -8.14 -6.67 -1.85
CA LEU A 67 -9.16 -7.24 -0.95
C LEU A 67 -9.25 -6.41 0.33
#